data_AF-A0A7R9I080-F1
#
_entry.id   AF-A0A7R9I080-F1
#
_cell.length_a   1.000
_cell.length_b   1.000
_cell.length_c   1.000
_cell.angle_alpha   90.00
_cell.angle_beta   90.00
_cell.angle_gamma   90.00
#
_symmetry.space_group_name_H-M   'P 1'
#
loop_
_entity.id
_entity.type
_entity.pdbx_description
1 polymer ?
#
loop_
_entity_poly.entity_id
_entity_poly.type
_entity_poly.pdbx_seq_one_letter_code
_entity_poly.pdbx_strand_id
1 'polypeptide(L)'
;TPRLQCVRSRCAGYNERLNIWHAGRHFVRLFLPLSAPASLEPHVQELIQAYNQPDFWDTQRILSATHSLVSHFVSGSYMPTPPPVGLISLGFEVVPDSDLPGQFDYRCHHSMSAVSCVVSVFNEVEAAQMCTRDPDCRAVVLGQEHTWTGRTIAILKNGYSSPSTKRGFSLLVKKPVS
;
A
#
# COMPACT_ATOMS: atom_id res chain seq x y z
N THR A 1 -16.59 -32.84 -6.27
CA THR A 1 -15.79 -32.26 -5.16
C THR A 1 -14.88 -33.32 -4.59
N PRO A 2 -13.55 -33.17 -4.58
CA PRO A 2 -12.68 -34.13 -3.94
C PRO A 2 -12.73 -33.91 -2.43
N ARG A 3 -13.64 -34.64 -1.76
CA ARG A 3 -13.63 -34.80 -0.30
C ARG A 3 -12.25 -35.29 0.13
N LEU A 4 -11.73 -34.71 1.22
CA LEU A 4 -10.55 -35.22 1.92
C LEU A 4 -10.68 -36.74 2.11
N GLN A 5 -9.73 -37.48 1.55
CA GLN A 5 -9.67 -38.93 1.69
C GLN A 5 -9.13 -39.26 3.08
N CYS A 6 -9.98 -39.84 3.92
CA CYS A 6 -9.62 -40.24 5.26
C CYS A 6 -9.49 -41.77 5.32
N VAL A 7 -8.34 -42.27 5.76
CA VAL A 7 -8.08 -43.71 5.90
C VAL A 7 -7.77 -43.98 7.37
N ARG A 8 -8.50 -44.91 7.99
CA ARG A 8 -8.32 -45.30 9.41
C ARG A 8 -8.26 -44.08 10.35
N SER A 9 -9.26 -43.20 10.25
CA SER A 9 -9.38 -41.97 11.07
C SER A 9 -8.25 -40.95 10.90
N ARG A 10 -7.40 -41.08 9.86
CA ARG A 10 -6.40 -40.08 9.50
C ARG A 10 -6.73 -39.47 8.15
N CYS A 11 -6.86 -38.15 8.12
CA CYS A 11 -7.15 -37.38 6.91
C CYS A 11 -5.87 -36.62 6.51
N ALA A 12 -5.25 -37.00 5.39
CA ALA A 12 -4.04 -36.34 4.90
C ALA A 12 -4.38 -34.91 4.44
N GLY A 13 -3.67 -33.89 4.93
CA GLY A 13 -3.90 -32.49 4.57
C GLY A 13 -5.07 -31.80 5.30
N TYR A 14 -5.72 -32.46 6.27
CA TYR A 14 -6.82 -31.85 7.03
C TYR A 14 -6.40 -30.58 7.78
N ASN A 15 -5.29 -30.65 8.53
CA ASN A 15 -4.79 -29.50 9.29
C ASN A 15 -4.40 -28.34 8.38
N GLU A 16 -3.80 -28.62 7.22
CA GLU A 16 -3.45 -27.59 6.24
C GLU A 16 -4.70 -26.86 5.75
N ARG A 17 -5.73 -27.59 5.28
CA ARG A 17 -6.98 -26.98 4.82
C ARG A 17 -7.68 -26.19 5.92
N LEU A 18 -7.70 -26.73 7.14
CA LEU A 18 -8.30 -26.05 8.29
C LEU A 18 -7.56 -24.75 8.61
N ASN A 19 -6.22 -24.76 8.57
CA ASN A 19 -5.41 -23.57 8.79
C ASN A 19 -5.61 -22.52 7.70
N ILE A 20 -5.68 -22.91 6.42
CA ILE A 20 -5.97 -21.99 5.31
C ILE A 20 -7.34 -21.35 5.53
N TRP A 21 -8.37 -22.14 5.81
CA TRP A 21 -9.71 -21.61 6.05
C TRP A 21 -9.77 -20.64 7.24
N HIS A 22 -9.13 -20.98 8.37
CA HIS A 22 -9.04 -20.10 9.53
C HIS A 22 -8.28 -18.80 9.21
N ALA A 23 -7.14 -18.90 8.52
CA ALA A 23 -6.36 -17.74 8.09
C ALA A 23 -7.22 -16.79 7.23
N GLY A 24 -7.95 -17.35 6.27
CA GLY A 24 -8.86 -16.64 5.39
C GLY A 24 -9.95 -15.87 6.13
N ARG A 25 -10.66 -16.57 7.03
CA ARG A 25 -11.80 -16.01 7.77
C ARG A 25 -11.40 -14.95 8.79
N HIS A 26 -10.26 -15.13 9.46
CA HIS A 26 -9.89 -14.31 10.62
C HIS A 26 -8.87 -13.23 10.32
N PHE A 27 -8.03 -13.39 9.30
CA PHE A 27 -6.93 -12.47 9.02
C PHE A 27 -7.06 -11.84 7.63
N VAL A 28 -7.09 -12.66 6.58
CA VAL A 28 -6.84 -12.18 5.21
C VAL A 28 -7.89 -11.18 4.73
N ARG A 29 -9.17 -11.48 4.97
CA ARG A 29 -10.29 -10.62 4.54
C ARG A 29 -10.29 -9.22 5.17
N LEU A 30 -9.62 -9.06 6.32
CA LEU A 30 -9.60 -7.78 7.04
C LEU A 30 -8.51 -6.84 6.53
N PHE A 31 -7.41 -7.36 5.97
CA PHE A 31 -6.21 -6.55 5.71
C PHE A 31 -5.90 -6.33 4.22
N LEU A 32 -6.09 -7.33 3.35
CA LEU A 32 -5.62 -7.20 1.96
C LEU A 32 -6.33 -6.10 1.13
N PRO A 33 -7.65 -5.87 1.24
CA PRO A 33 -8.33 -4.88 0.39
C PRO A 33 -8.06 -3.42 0.78
N LEU A 34 -7.77 -3.14 2.05
CA LEU A 34 -7.81 -1.77 2.58
C LEU A 34 -6.60 -0.91 2.20
N SER A 35 -5.57 -1.51 1.60
CA SER A 35 -4.29 -0.80 1.42
C SER A 35 -3.56 -1.15 0.11
N ALA A 36 -4.17 -1.97 -0.74
CA ALA A 36 -3.56 -2.37 -1.99
C ALA A 36 -3.77 -1.28 -3.07
N PRO A 37 -2.71 -0.90 -3.81
CA PRO A 37 -2.86 -0.17 -5.05
C PRO A 37 -3.81 -0.88 -6.02
N ALA A 38 -4.62 -0.11 -6.76
CA ALA A 38 -5.65 -0.67 -7.66
C ALA A 38 -5.08 -1.64 -8.72
N SER A 39 -3.84 -1.45 -9.18
CA SER A 39 -3.19 -2.36 -10.12
C SER A 39 -2.83 -3.73 -9.51
N LEU A 40 -2.78 -3.83 -8.18
CA LEU A 40 -2.56 -5.08 -7.45
C LEU A 40 -3.86 -5.81 -7.07
N GLU A 41 -5.03 -5.21 -7.32
CA GLU A 41 -6.32 -5.83 -7.03
C GLU A 41 -6.44 -7.27 -7.59
N PRO A 42 -6.05 -7.60 -8.83
CA PRO A 42 -6.15 -8.97 -9.31
C PRO A 42 -5.39 -9.99 -8.44
N HIS A 43 -4.19 -9.63 -7.95
CA HIS A 43 -3.38 -10.47 -7.07
C HIS A 43 -3.99 -10.58 -5.66
N VAL A 44 -4.56 -9.49 -5.16
CA VAL A 44 -5.31 -9.49 -3.89
C VAL A 44 -6.54 -10.38 -3.99
N GLN A 45 -7.31 -10.28 -5.07
CA GLN A 45 -8.48 -11.10 -5.30
C GLN A 45 -8.13 -12.59 -5.47
N GLU A 46 -7.04 -12.91 -6.15
CA GLU A 46 -6.53 -14.29 -6.24
C GLU A 46 -6.27 -14.89 -4.85
N LEU A 47 -5.59 -14.16 -3.97
CA LEU A 47 -5.36 -14.59 -2.59
C LEU A 47 -6.67 -14.73 -1.82
N ILE A 48 -7.56 -13.75 -1.89
CA ILE A 48 -8.87 -13.84 -1.23
C ILE A 48 -9.64 -15.08 -1.70
N GLN A 49 -9.61 -15.39 -3.00
CA GLN A 49 -10.23 -16.59 -3.55
C GLN A 49 -9.54 -17.86 -3.04
N ALA A 50 -8.20 -17.89 -2.98
CA ALA A 50 -7.43 -19.01 -2.45
C ALA A 50 -7.86 -19.39 -1.03
N TYR A 51 -7.99 -18.38 -0.18
CA TYR A 51 -8.42 -18.56 1.21
C TYR A 51 -9.91 -18.91 1.35
N ASN A 52 -10.74 -18.60 0.35
CA ASN A 52 -12.16 -18.98 0.30
C ASN A 52 -12.41 -20.36 -0.31
N GLN A 53 -11.43 -20.92 -1.03
CA GLN A 53 -11.53 -22.18 -1.76
C GLN A 53 -10.39 -23.13 -1.39
N PRO A 54 -10.28 -23.56 -0.11
CA PRO A 54 -9.15 -24.37 0.39
C PRO A 54 -9.06 -25.77 -0.24
N ASP A 55 -10.04 -26.19 -1.04
CA ASP A 55 -10.00 -27.45 -1.78
C ASP A 55 -9.11 -27.40 -3.03
N PHE A 56 -8.80 -26.20 -3.55
CA PHE A 56 -8.05 -26.01 -4.79
C PHE A 56 -6.68 -25.34 -4.60
N TRP A 57 -6.39 -24.94 -3.35
CA TRP A 57 -5.17 -24.25 -2.96
C TRP A 57 -4.46 -25.02 -1.85
N ASP A 58 -3.15 -25.10 -1.97
CA ASP A 58 -2.25 -25.60 -0.94
C ASP A 58 -1.38 -24.45 -0.40
N THR A 59 -0.68 -24.69 0.71
CA THR A 59 0.15 -23.68 1.37
C THR A 59 1.25 -23.16 0.44
N GLN A 60 1.81 -24.01 -0.42
CA GLN A 60 2.90 -23.62 -1.33
C GLN A 60 2.42 -22.60 -2.38
N ARG A 61 1.24 -22.84 -2.97
CA ARG A 61 0.62 -21.92 -3.92
C ARG A 61 0.26 -20.59 -3.27
N ILE A 62 -0.33 -20.63 -2.06
CA ILE A 62 -0.65 -19.42 -1.30
C ILE A 62 0.62 -18.62 -0.97
N LEU A 63 1.69 -19.30 -0.54
CA LEU A 63 2.97 -18.66 -0.24
C LEU A 63 3.56 -17.99 -1.49
N SER A 64 3.54 -18.69 -2.63
CA SER A 64 4.03 -18.17 -3.91
C SER A 64 3.25 -16.92 -4.35
N ALA A 65 1.91 -16.98 -4.32
CA ALA A 65 1.06 -15.84 -4.66
C ALA A 65 1.28 -14.66 -3.70
N THR A 66 1.44 -14.94 -2.40
CA THR A 66 1.74 -13.92 -1.38
C THR A 66 3.10 -13.26 -1.64
N HIS A 67 4.14 -14.05 -1.92
CA HIS A 67 5.46 -13.53 -2.26
C HIS A 67 5.44 -12.69 -3.53
N SER A 68 4.69 -13.10 -4.55
CA SER A 68 4.52 -12.33 -5.77
C SER A 68 3.89 -10.96 -5.48
N LEU A 69 2.77 -10.93 -4.74
CA LEU A 69 2.09 -9.69 -4.35
C LEU A 69 3.01 -8.76 -3.55
N VAL A 70 3.69 -9.28 -2.53
CA VAL A 70 4.63 -8.51 -1.71
C VAL A 70 5.79 -7.99 -2.56
N SER A 71 6.37 -8.84 -3.42
CA SER A 71 7.46 -8.45 -4.32
C SER A 71 7.04 -7.31 -5.24
N HIS A 72 5.85 -7.39 -5.85
CA HIS A 72 5.34 -6.30 -6.67
C HIS A 72 5.16 -5.02 -5.85
N PHE A 73 4.51 -5.10 -4.69
CA PHE A 73 4.27 -3.95 -3.81
C PHE A 73 5.55 -3.29 -3.30
N VAL A 74 6.58 -4.08 -2.96
CA VAL A 74 7.85 -3.55 -2.45
C VAL A 74 8.70 -2.97 -3.58
N SER A 75 8.78 -3.67 -4.73
CA SER A 75 9.58 -3.24 -5.88
C SER A 75 8.96 -2.06 -6.65
N GLY A 76 7.71 -1.70 -6.38
CA GLY A 76 6.99 -0.66 -7.12
C GLY A 76 6.60 -1.06 -8.55
N SER A 77 6.81 -2.32 -8.94
CA SER A 77 6.55 -2.80 -10.32
C SER A 77 5.07 -2.81 -10.72
N TYR A 78 4.16 -2.60 -9.77
CA TYR A 78 2.74 -2.34 -10.04
C TYR A 78 2.48 -0.94 -10.60
N MET A 79 3.47 -0.05 -10.58
CA MET A 79 3.42 1.24 -11.23
C MET A 79 3.99 1.13 -12.64
N PRO A 80 3.34 1.73 -13.66
CA PRO A 80 3.87 1.70 -15.01
C PRO A 80 5.19 2.48 -15.12
N THR A 81 6.11 1.98 -15.93
CA THR A 81 7.39 2.64 -16.24
C THR A 81 7.47 2.95 -17.75
N PRO A 82 7.58 4.22 -18.17
CA PRO A 82 7.46 5.42 -17.34
C PRO A 82 6.03 5.60 -16.78
N PRO A 83 5.85 6.36 -15.69
CA PRO A 83 4.52 6.66 -15.18
C PRO A 83 3.70 7.32 -16.30
N PRO A 84 2.42 6.92 -16.49
CA PRO A 84 1.57 7.52 -17.52
C PRO A 84 1.30 9.01 -17.24
N VAL A 85 1.47 9.42 -15.99
CA VAL A 85 1.28 10.79 -15.52
C VAL A 85 2.46 11.17 -14.62
N GLY A 86 3.20 12.21 -15.00
CA GLY A 86 4.28 12.79 -14.19
C GLY A 86 3.76 13.77 -13.13
N LEU A 87 4.63 14.20 -12.21
CA LEU A 87 4.28 15.15 -11.14
C LEU A 87 3.66 16.46 -11.69
N ILE A 88 4.23 17.00 -12.77
CA ILE A 88 3.72 18.21 -13.43
C ILE A 88 2.30 18.01 -13.94
N SER A 89 2.01 16.87 -14.57
CA SER A 89 0.68 16.54 -15.07
C SER A 89 -0.34 16.30 -13.95
N LEU A 90 0.11 15.89 -12.76
CA LEU A 90 -0.72 15.83 -11.54
C LEU A 90 -0.88 17.21 -10.87
N GLY A 91 -0.26 18.26 -11.41
CA GLY A 91 -0.33 19.62 -10.87
C GLY A 91 0.61 19.85 -9.68
N PHE A 92 1.67 19.06 -9.52
CA PHE A 92 2.63 19.21 -8.43
C PHE A 92 3.92 19.88 -8.87
N GLU A 93 4.42 20.76 -8.00
CA GLU A 93 5.77 21.32 -8.05
C GLU A 93 6.64 20.68 -6.95
N VAL A 94 7.90 20.38 -7.27
CA VAL A 94 8.85 19.81 -6.32
C VAL A 94 9.72 20.92 -5.76
N VAL A 95 9.73 21.05 -4.43
CA VAL A 95 10.66 21.91 -3.69
C VAL A 95 11.65 21.00 -2.97
N PRO A 96 12.91 20.90 -3.46
CA PRO A 96 13.92 20.02 -2.85
C PRO A 96 14.38 20.56 -1.50
N ASP A 97 14.96 19.68 -0.69
CA ASP A 97 15.55 19.97 0.62
C ASP A 97 14.63 20.81 1.52
N SER A 98 13.33 20.46 1.56
CA SER A 98 12.28 21.28 2.16
C SER A 98 11.29 20.46 3.00
N ASP A 99 10.81 21.06 4.09
CA ASP A 99 9.87 20.46 5.04
C ASP A 99 8.90 21.52 5.62
N LEU A 100 7.76 21.05 6.13
CA LEU A 100 6.72 21.80 6.84
C LEU A 100 6.51 21.17 8.24
N PRO A 101 7.46 21.31 9.16
CA PRO A 101 7.43 20.61 10.45
C PRO A 101 6.27 21.09 11.32
N GLY A 102 5.39 20.17 11.71
CA GLY A 102 4.23 20.43 12.58
C GLY A 102 3.15 21.34 11.97
N GLN A 103 3.26 21.67 10.69
CA GLN A 103 2.32 22.54 9.99
C GLN A 103 1.43 21.73 9.06
N PHE A 104 0.15 22.10 8.96
CA PHE A 104 -0.82 21.52 8.03
C PHE A 104 -1.01 19.99 8.15
N ASP A 105 -0.63 19.43 9.30
CA ASP A 105 -0.90 18.03 9.61
C ASP A 105 -2.40 17.85 9.84
N TYR A 106 -2.98 16.84 9.18
CA TYR A 106 -4.39 16.49 9.32
C TYR A 106 -4.53 14.98 9.40
N ARG A 107 -5.69 14.49 9.83
CA ARG A 107 -5.98 13.05 9.84
C ARG A 107 -6.59 12.64 8.50
N CYS A 108 -6.10 11.54 7.94
CA CYS A 108 -6.68 10.93 6.75
C CYS A 108 -7.00 9.46 7.01
N HIS A 109 -7.81 8.88 6.12
CA HIS A 109 -8.11 7.46 6.17
C HIS A 109 -6.89 6.61 5.82
N HIS A 110 -6.78 5.41 6.42
CA HIS A 110 -5.65 4.48 6.24
C HIS A 110 -4.27 5.02 6.63
N SER A 111 -4.20 6.03 7.50
CA SER A 111 -2.91 6.51 8.00
C SER A 111 -2.24 5.53 8.97
N MET A 112 -0.91 5.49 8.94
CA MET A 112 -0.06 4.82 9.93
C MET A 112 0.04 5.59 11.26
N SER A 113 -0.40 6.86 11.30
CA SER A 113 -0.34 7.74 12.46
C SER A 113 -1.73 8.13 12.95
N ALA A 114 -1.88 8.27 14.27
CA ALA A 114 -3.13 8.70 14.90
C ALA A 114 -3.34 10.23 14.89
N VAL A 115 -2.31 11.01 14.54
CA VAL A 115 -2.30 12.48 14.69
C VAL A 115 -2.03 13.23 13.39
N SER A 116 -1.48 12.56 12.38
CA SER A 116 -1.09 13.12 11.09
C SER A 116 -1.33 12.13 9.98
N CYS A 117 -1.48 12.58 8.73
CA CYS A 117 -1.71 11.73 7.57
C CYS A 117 -0.37 11.18 7.08
N VAL A 118 0.10 10.12 7.73
CA VAL A 118 1.32 9.39 7.38
C VAL A 118 0.96 8.17 6.54
N VAL A 119 1.59 8.02 5.38
CA VAL A 119 1.40 6.91 4.44
C VAL A 119 2.75 6.36 3.97
N SER A 120 2.75 5.14 3.43
CA SER A 120 3.93 4.50 2.84
C SER A 120 3.84 4.46 1.32
N VAL A 121 4.83 5.03 0.65
CA VAL A 121 4.89 5.18 -0.81
C VAL A 121 6.19 4.62 -1.37
N PHE A 122 6.17 4.22 -2.64
CA PHE A 122 7.34 3.78 -3.37
C PHE A 122 8.18 4.96 -3.87
N ASN A 123 7.53 6.03 -4.33
CA ASN A 123 8.18 7.24 -4.82
C ASN A 123 7.27 8.48 -4.75
N GLU A 124 7.80 9.63 -5.18
CA GLU A 124 7.10 10.92 -5.24
C GLU A 124 5.82 10.88 -6.09
N VAL A 125 5.82 10.13 -7.20
CA VAL A 125 4.67 10.03 -8.09
C VAL A 125 3.52 9.31 -7.40
N GLU A 126 3.80 8.20 -6.70
CA GLU A 126 2.77 7.51 -5.91
C GLU A 126 2.21 8.43 -4.82
N ALA A 127 3.08 9.18 -4.13
CA ALA A 127 2.67 10.11 -3.09
C ALA A 127 1.74 11.21 -3.64
N ALA A 128 2.07 11.77 -4.81
CA ALA A 128 1.23 12.74 -5.50
C ALA A 128 -0.11 12.14 -5.94
N GLN A 129 -0.14 10.90 -6.44
CA GLN A 129 -1.38 10.21 -6.79
C GLN A 129 -2.28 9.99 -5.57
N MET A 130 -1.71 9.59 -4.42
CA MET A 130 -2.46 9.47 -3.17
C MET A 130 -3.03 10.82 -2.73
N CYS A 131 -2.21 11.88 -2.74
CA CYS A 131 -2.65 13.25 -2.44
C CYS A 131 -3.69 13.78 -3.44
N THR A 132 -3.71 13.27 -4.67
CA THR A 132 -4.71 13.66 -5.67
C THR A 132 -6.09 13.06 -5.36
N ARG A 133 -6.11 11.84 -4.80
CA ARG A 133 -7.34 11.13 -4.40
C ARG A 133 -7.91 11.62 -3.08
N ASP A 134 -7.10 12.28 -2.25
CA ASP A 134 -7.52 12.90 -1.01
C ASP A 134 -7.93 14.38 -1.26
N PRO A 135 -9.21 14.76 -1.05
CA PRO A 135 -9.69 16.11 -1.31
C PRO A 135 -9.07 17.18 -0.39
N ASP A 136 -8.62 16.78 0.80
CA ASP A 136 -8.03 17.69 1.78
C ASP A 136 -6.55 17.92 1.50
N CYS A 137 -5.89 17.01 0.78
CA CYS A 137 -4.46 17.10 0.53
C CYS A 137 -4.07 18.21 -0.46
N ARG A 138 -3.12 19.05 -0.03
CA ARG A 138 -2.56 20.18 -0.78
C ARG A 138 -1.04 20.12 -0.94
N ALA A 139 -0.35 19.36 -0.11
CA ALA A 139 1.08 19.12 -0.25
C ALA A 139 1.49 17.77 0.33
N VAL A 140 2.68 17.30 -0.01
CA VAL A 140 3.27 16.06 0.52
C VAL A 140 4.71 16.31 0.89
N VAL A 141 5.11 15.91 2.09
CA VAL A 141 6.52 15.86 2.50
C VAL A 141 6.99 14.41 2.42
N LEU A 142 8.05 14.15 1.64
CA LEU A 142 8.76 12.88 1.63
C LEU A 142 10.07 13.05 2.38
N GLY A 143 10.32 12.16 3.34
CA GLY A 143 11.55 12.14 4.12
C GLY A 143 12.50 11.02 3.75
N GLN A 144 13.54 10.86 4.56
CA GLN A 144 14.51 9.75 4.46
C GLN A 144 14.09 8.53 5.29
N GLU A 145 12.96 8.59 5.98
CA GLU A 145 12.44 7.47 6.76
C GLU A 145 11.77 6.45 5.84
N HIS A 146 12.02 5.17 6.12
CA HIS A 146 11.51 4.06 5.34
C HIS A 146 10.82 3.05 6.27
N THR A 147 9.80 2.36 5.75
CA THR A 147 9.23 1.18 6.39
C THR A 147 10.26 0.05 6.47
N TRP A 148 9.96 -1.01 7.23
CA TRP A 148 10.77 -2.23 7.26
C TRP A 148 10.89 -2.92 5.88
N THR A 149 9.96 -2.64 4.95
CA THR A 149 10.01 -3.08 3.56
C THR A 149 10.79 -2.14 2.64
N GLY A 150 11.37 -1.06 3.17
CA GLY A 150 12.14 -0.10 2.38
C GLY A 150 11.29 0.89 1.57
N ARG A 151 10.00 1.02 1.86
CA ARG A 151 9.13 2.03 1.23
C ARG A 151 9.25 3.37 1.96
N THR A 152 9.31 4.47 1.23
CA THR A 152 9.42 5.82 1.81
C THR A 152 8.18 6.19 2.62
N ILE A 153 8.40 6.85 3.75
CA ILE A 153 7.32 7.45 4.54
C ILE A 153 7.03 8.84 3.99
N ALA A 154 5.76 9.09 3.67
CA ALA A 154 5.26 10.38 3.21
C ALA A 154 4.21 10.93 4.17
N ILE A 155 4.24 12.25 4.38
CA ILE A 155 3.30 12.98 5.23
C ILE A 155 2.48 13.89 4.32
N LEU A 156 1.18 13.62 4.21
CA LEU A 156 0.27 14.47 3.46
C LEU A 156 -0.11 15.67 4.34
N LYS A 157 -0.19 16.82 3.70
CA LYS A 157 -0.47 18.12 4.31
C LYS A 157 -1.71 18.71 3.67
N ASN A 158 -2.60 19.31 4.48
CA ASN A 158 -3.82 19.96 3.97
C ASN A 158 -3.61 21.43 3.54
N GLY A 159 -2.35 21.88 3.51
CA GLY A 159 -1.95 23.22 3.13
C GLY A 159 -0.42 23.28 3.02
N TYR A 160 0.08 24.46 2.65
CA TYR A 160 1.51 24.76 2.63
C TYR A 160 1.73 26.25 2.86
N SER A 161 2.93 26.59 3.34
CA SER A 161 3.42 27.95 3.54
C SER A 161 4.88 28.03 3.10
N SER A 162 5.59 29.09 3.47
CA SER A 162 7.05 29.14 3.35
C SER A 162 7.68 27.90 4.01
N PRO A 163 8.36 27.03 3.25
CA PRO A 163 8.96 25.83 3.80
C PRO A 163 10.24 26.14 4.57
N SER A 164 10.57 25.26 5.50
CA SER A 164 11.88 25.26 6.16
C SER A 164 12.86 24.39 5.36
N THR A 165 14.13 24.79 5.30
CA THR A 165 15.16 23.99 4.65
C THR A 165 15.49 22.76 5.50
N LYS A 166 15.37 21.57 4.91
CA LYS A 166 15.71 20.30 5.54
C LYS A 166 16.29 19.35 4.50
N ARG A 167 17.60 19.12 4.58
CA ARG A 167 18.32 18.33 3.57
C ARG A 167 17.79 16.90 3.45
N GLY A 168 17.64 16.44 2.22
CA GLY A 168 17.19 15.10 1.87
C GLY A 168 15.70 14.84 2.05
N PHE A 169 14.91 15.89 2.29
CA PHE A 169 13.46 15.86 2.23
C PHE A 169 13.00 16.51 0.92
N SER A 170 11.85 16.10 0.38
CA SER A 170 11.22 16.78 -0.73
C SER A 170 9.78 17.17 -0.38
N LEU A 171 9.42 18.40 -0.76
CA LEU A 171 8.07 18.93 -0.60
C LEU A 171 7.41 18.99 -1.98
N LEU A 172 6.34 18.23 -2.16
CA LEU A 172 5.47 18.29 -3.34
C LEU A 172 4.31 19.23 -3.05
N VAL A 173 4.17 20.29 -3.83
CA VAL A 173 3.12 21.31 -3.65
C VAL A 173 2.09 21.20 -4.77
N LYS A 174 0.82 20.99 -4.42
CA LYS A 174 -0.29 20.96 -5.38
C LYS A 174 -0.65 22.39 -5.78
N LYS A 175 -0.44 22.73 -7.04
CA LYS A 175 -0.84 24.04 -7.56
C LYS A 175 -2.36 24.16 -7.56
N PRO A 176 -2.91 25.33 -7.19
CA PRO A 176 -4.32 25.60 -7.42
C PRO A 176 -4.61 25.50 -8.92
N VAL A 177 -5.71 24.84 -9.29
CA VAL A 177 -6.22 24.88 -10.65
C VAL A 177 -6.76 26.30 -10.87
N SER A 178 -6.13 27.04 -11.78
CA SER A 178 -6.58 28.38 -12.21
C SER A 178 -7.94 28.32 -12.89
#